data_AF-A0A828RVV7-F1
#
_entry.id   AF-A0A828RVV7-F1
#
_cell.length_a   1.000
_cell.length_b   1.000
_cell.length_c   1.000
_cell.angle_alpha   90.00
_cell.angle_beta   90.00
_cell.angle_gamma   90.00
#
_symmetry.space_group_name_H-M   'P 1'
#
loop_
_entity.id
_entity.type
_entity.pdbx_description
1 polymer ?
#
loop_
_entity_poly.entity_id
_entity_poly.type
_entity_poly.pdbx_seq_one_letter_code
_entity_poly.pdbx_strand_id
1 'polypeptide(L)'
;MKDDNLKVVLPNHLRGRSLDTKVIPMLCHLKTTLNHLVELKGDASLLKQWEKRSYRAYCLGEIQDLIVESYPEEWPEIVKEHILSKDVNDLGASCIDIYLVAYVTETFGVGKDVFIDYVKSAGISTKDNTASAIWKVGKADGIYLGLLNGDGSIRDINFFRQWTKTEFVL
;
A
#
# COMPACT_ATOMS: atom_id res chain seq x y z
N MET A 1 26.29 -12.82 7.32
CA MET A 1 26.42 -12.39 5.91
C MET A 1 25.14 -11.69 5.55
N LYS A 2 25.19 -10.42 5.17
CA LYS A 2 24.05 -9.75 4.54
C LYS A 2 24.11 -10.16 3.08
N ASP A 3 23.10 -10.89 2.61
CA ASP A 3 22.91 -11.13 1.18
C ASP A 3 22.50 -9.80 0.53
N ASP A 4 23.49 -8.99 0.20
CA ASP A 4 23.32 -7.67 -0.44
C ASP A 4 22.85 -7.80 -1.92
N ASN A 5 22.44 -8.98 -2.37
CA ASN A 5 22.03 -9.28 -3.75
C ASN A 5 20.62 -9.86 -3.90
N LEU A 6 19.84 -10.03 -2.82
CA LEU A 6 18.46 -10.51 -2.95
C LEU A 6 17.58 -9.42 -3.56
N LYS A 7 17.37 -9.51 -4.87
CA LYS A 7 16.38 -8.69 -5.59
C LYS A 7 15.08 -9.47 -5.73
N VAL A 8 13.97 -8.84 -5.38
CA VAL A 8 12.65 -9.37 -5.72
C VAL A 8 12.22 -8.78 -7.04
N VAL A 9 11.92 -9.65 -8.00
CA VAL A 9 11.27 -9.23 -9.25
C VAL A 9 9.77 -9.16 -8.97
N LEU A 10 9.26 -7.93 -8.87
CA LEU A 10 7.83 -7.71 -8.71
C LEU A 10 7.12 -7.86 -10.06
N PRO A 11 6.13 -8.75 -10.20
CA PRO A 11 5.32 -8.81 -11.41
C PRO A 11 4.48 -7.54 -11.58
N ASN A 12 4.17 -7.19 -12.84
CA ASN A 12 3.26 -6.10 -13.21
C ASN A 12 1.78 -6.40 -12.91
N HIS A 13 1.50 -7.52 -12.24
CA HIS A 13 0.19 -7.93 -11.75
C HIS A 13 0.35 -8.45 -10.31
N LEU A 14 -0.57 -8.12 -9.42
CA LEU A 14 -0.57 -8.64 -8.06
C LEU A 14 -1.59 -9.79 -7.96
N ARG A 15 -1.11 -11.04 -7.97
CA ARG A 15 -1.94 -12.27 -7.89
C ARG A 15 -3.12 -12.28 -8.89
N GLY A 16 -2.90 -11.81 -10.11
CA GLY A 16 -3.92 -11.75 -11.17
C GLY A 16 -4.70 -10.43 -11.26
N ARG A 17 -4.53 -9.53 -10.30
CA ARG A 17 -5.06 -8.16 -10.38
C ARG A 17 -4.12 -7.27 -11.19
N SER A 18 -4.65 -6.64 -12.24
CA SER A 18 -3.93 -5.62 -13.01
C SER A 18 -3.76 -4.34 -12.18
N LEU A 19 -2.55 -3.79 -12.22
CA LEU A 19 -2.21 -2.49 -11.61
C LEU A 19 -2.83 -1.31 -12.38
N ASP A 20 -3.38 -1.54 -13.57
CA ASP A 20 -3.90 -0.52 -14.48
C ASP A 20 -5.39 -0.22 -14.27
N THR A 21 -6.01 -0.90 -13.30
CA THR A 21 -7.44 -0.73 -12.99
C THR A 21 -7.66 0.67 -12.41
N LYS A 22 -8.22 1.60 -13.21
CA LYS A 22 -8.47 3.03 -12.91
C LYS A 22 -8.50 3.36 -11.41
N VAL A 23 -7.32 3.67 -10.88
CA VAL A 23 -7.14 4.10 -9.50
C VAL A 23 -7.56 5.56 -9.42
N ILE A 24 -8.61 5.85 -8.66
CA ILE A 24 -8.92 7.23 -8.23
C ILE A 24 -8.46 7.32 -6.78
N PRO A 25 -7.17 7.59 -6.51
CA PRO A 25 -6.71 7.82 -5.16
C PRO A 25 -7.31 9.14 -4.67
N MET A 26 -7.83 9.13 -3.45
CA MET A 26 -8.00 10.36 -2.68
C MET A 26 -6.93 10.40 -1.61
N LEU A 27 -6.45 11.60 -1.30
CA LEU A 27 -5.40 11.85 -0.33
C LEU A 27 -5.92 11.55 1.10
N CYS A 28 -5.91 10.29 1.50
CA CYS A 28 -6.17 9.88 2.87
C CYS A 28 -5.18 8.76 3.24
N HIS A 29 -4.40 9.00 4.29
CA HIS A 29 -3.36 8.10 4.75
C HIS A 29 -3.94 7.09 5.75
N LEU A 30 -3.43 5.86 5.71
CA LEU A 30 -3.84 4.78 6.62
C LEU A 30 -3.69 5.20 8.09
N LYS A 31 -2.53 5.74 8.47
CA LYS A 31 -2.27 6.18 9.86
C LYS A 31 -3.33 7.15 10.40
N THR A 32 -3.75 8.11 9.58
CA THR A 32 -4.80 9.07 9.96
C THR A 32 -6.14 8.37 10.19
N THR A 33 -6.46 7.38 9.35
CA THR A 33 -7.69 6.61 9.46
C THR A 33 -7.71 5.77 10.74
N LEU A 34 -6.59 5.12 11.08
CA LEU A 34 -6.47 4.32 12.30
C LEU A 34 -6.58 5.19 13.57
N ASN A 35 -5.88 6.33 13.61
CA ASN A 35 -5.98 7.28 14.72
C ASN A 35 -7.44 7.71 14.96
N HIS A 36 -8.13 8.17 13.91
CA HIS A 36 -9.52 8.60 14.04
C HIS A 36 -10.46 7.45 14.40
N LEU A 37 -10.21 6.24 13.92
CA LEU A 37 -10.99 5.06 14.28
C LEU A 37 -10.93 4.81 15.80
N VAL A 38 -9.73 4.91 16.40
CA VAL A 38 -9.54 4.76 17.85
C VAL A 38 -10.12 5.93 18.64
N GLU A 39 -9.94 7.17 18.18
CA GLU A 39 -10.57 8.36 18.78
C GLU A 39 -12.11 8.24 18.82
N LEU A 40 -12.70 7.65 17.79
CA LEU A 40 -14.12 7.37 17.66
C LEU A 40 -14.55 6.05 18.32
N LYS A 41 -13.66 5.41 19.10
CA LYS A 41 -13.93 4.16 19.83
C LYS A 41 -14.43 3.03 18.93
N GLY A 42 -13.91 2.95 17.70
CA GLY A 42 -14.31 1.96 16.71
C GLY A 42 -15.61 2.28 15.97
N ASP A 43 -16.26 3.43 16.17
CA ASP A 43 -17.45 3.76 15.38
C ASP A 43 -17.08 4.25 13.97
N ALA A 44 -16.87 3.29 13.05
CA ALA A 44 -16.56 3.56 11.65
C ALA A 44 -17.68 4.34 10.91
N SER A 45 -18.90 4.41 11.47
CA SER A 45 -19.97 5.20 10.89
C SER A 45 -19.71 6.71 11.02
N LEU A 46 -18.91 7.12 12.00
CA LEU A 46 -18.54 8.51 12.26
C LEU A 46 -17.30 8.99 11.47
N LEU A 47 -16.58 8.06 10.82
CA LEU A 47 -15.46 8.42 9.95
C LEU A 47 -15.91 9.32 8.80
N LYS A 48 -15.05 10.26 8.42
CA LYS A 48 -15.26 11.14 7.27
C LYS A 48 -15.25 10.32 5.99
N GLN A 49 -15.86 10.85 4.92
CA GLN A 49 -16.05 10.09 3.68
C GLN A 49 -14.74 9.57 3.07
N TRP A 50 -13.64 10.33 3.18
CA TRP A 50 -12.32 9.91 2.69
C TRP A 50 -11.67 8.85 3.58
N GLU A 51 -11.81 8.94 4.91
CA GLU A 51 -11.36 7.93 5.87
C GLU A 51 -12.11 6.61 5.65
N LYS A 52 -13.43 6.66 5.41
CA LYS A 52 -14.23 5.47 5.05
C LYS A 52 -13.71 4.76 3.81
N ARG A 53 -13.08 5.47 2.87
CA ARG A 53 -12.47 4.82 1.69
C ARG A 53 -11.16 4.14 2.03
N SER A 54 -10.30 4.78 2.83
CA SER A 54 -9.08 4.13 3.35
C SER A 54 -9.45 2.91 4.19
N TYR A 55 -10.41 3.05 5.10
CA TYR A 55 -10.96 1.97 5.93
C TYR A 55 -11.40 0.76 5.10
N ARG A 56 -12.15 1.00 4.02
CA ARG A 56 -12.55 -0.07 3.08
C ARG A 56 -11.38 -0.62 2.28
N ALA A 57 -10.42 0.23 1.91
CA ALA A 57 -9.29 -0.20 1.09
C ALA A 57 -8.36 -1.20 1.80
N TYR A 58 -8.34 -1.17 3.12
CA TYR A 58 -7.58 -2.11 3.94
C TYR A 58 -8.48 -3.14 4.64
N CYS A 59 -9.77 -3.24 4.28
CA CYS A 59 -10.73 -4.15 4.92
C CYS A 59 -10.77 -4.02 6.46
N LEU A 60 -10.53 -2.82 7.01
CA LEU A 60 -10.28 -2.63 8.44
C LEU A 60 -11.43 -3.07 9.35
N GLY A 61 -12.65 -3.20 8.82
CA GLY A 61 -13.78 -3.73 9.58
C GLY A 61 -13.62 -5.17 10.04
N GLU A 62 -12.72 -5.94 9.42
CA GLU A 62 -12.41 -7.31 9.85
C GLU A 62 -11.41 -7.36 11.01
N ILE A 63 -10.67 -6.27 11.27
CA ILE A 63 -9.65 -6.16 12.32
C ILE A 63 -9.88 -4.95 13.24
N GLN A 64 -11.06 -4.34 13.19
CA GLN A 64 -11.34 -3.08 13.89
C GLN A 64 -11.13 -3.21 15.39
N ASP A 65 -11.72 -4.24 15.99
CA ASP A 65 -11.67 -4.43 17.44
C ASP A 65 -10.22 -4.63 17.89
N LEU A 66 -9.43 -5.40 17.13
CA LEU A 66 -8.01 -5.59 17.37
C LEU A 66 -7.22 -4.27 17.32
N ILE A 67 -7.51 -3.39 16.34
CA ILE A 67 -6.88 -2.06 16.24
C ILE A 67 -7.26 -1.17 17.43
N VAL A 68 -8.52 -1.20 17.86
CA VAL A 68 -9.02 -0.37 18.96
C VAL A 68 -8.46 -0.82 20.31
N GLU A 69 -8.21 -2.12 20.48
CA GLU A 69 -7.72 -2.72 21.72
C GLU A 69 -6.18 -2.73 21.82
N SER A 70 -5.46 -2.58 20.71
CA SER A 70 -3.99 -2.63 20.66
C SER A 70 -3.33 -1.25 20.79
N TYR A 71 -2.03 -1.26 21.06
CA TYR A 71 -1.24 -0.02 21.08
C TYR A 71 -0.90 0.47 19.65
N PRO A 72 -0.79 1.80 19.41
CA PRO A 72 -0.50 2.36 18.09
C PRO A 72 0.78 1.86 17.40
N GLU A 73 1.77 1.45 18.18
CA GLU A 73 3.01 0.83 17.71
C GLU A 73 2.83 -0.57 17.13
N GLU A 74 1.74 -1.27 17.48
CA GLU A 74 1.42 -2.63 17.01
C GLU A 74 0.65 -2.62 15.68
N TRP A 75 -0.05 -1.52 15.38
CA TRP A 75 -0.91 -1.41 14.19
C TRP A 75 -0.22 -1.73 12.87
N PRO A 76 1.03 -1.29 12.61
CA PRO A 76 1.72 -1.65 11.37
C PRO A 76 1.81 -3.16 11.15
N GLU A 77 2.13 -3.94 12.19
CA GLU A 77 2.25 -5.39 12.06
C GLU A 77 0.87 -6.05 11.89
N ILE A 78 -0.10 -5.65 12.70
CA ILE A 78 -1.50 -6.13 12.60
C ILE A 78 -2.03 -5.93 11.17
N VAL A 79 -1.83 -4.73 10.60
CA VAL A 79 -2.30 -4.42 9.25
C VAL A 79 -1.52 -5.19 8.19
N LYS A 80 -0.20 -5.38 8.33
CA LYS A 80 0.58 -6.20 7.40
C LYS A 80 0.10 -7.65 7.37
N GLU A 81 -0.04 -8.28 8.53
CA GLU A 81 -0.56 -9.65 8.65
C GLU A 81 -1.96 -9.75 8.04
N HIS A 82 -2.82 -8.77 8.32
CA HIS A 82 -4.15 -8.68 7.73
C HIS A 82 -4.07 -8.61 6.20
N ILE A 83 -3.27 -7.72 5.61
CA ILE A 83 -3.11 -7.61 4.15
C ILE A 83 -2.67 -8.95 3.54
N LEU A 84 -1.71 -9.65 4.16
CA LEU A 84 -1.24 -10.95 3.66
C LEU A 84 -2.31 -12.05 3.73
N SER A 85 -3.27 -11.94 4.66
CA SER A 85 -4.39 -12.87 4.80
C SER A 85 -5.48 -12.68 3.73
N LYS A 86 -5.53 -11.53 3.06
CA LYS A 86 -6.61 -11.19 2.12
C LYS A 86 -6.43 -11.81 0.73
N ASP A 87 -7.56 -11.95 0.03
CA ASP A 87 -7.53 -11.95 -1.43
C ASP A 87 -7.18 -10.53 -1.90
N VAL A 88 -6.26 -10.43 -2.85
CA VAL A 88 -5.82 -9.13 -3.39
C VAL A 88 -6.97 -8.37 -4.04
N ASN A 89 -8.01 -9.06 -4.51
CA ASN A 89 -9.20 -8.43 -5.09
C ASN A 89 -10.11 -7.77 -4.05
N ASP A 90 -10.00 -8.15 -2.78
CA ASP A 90 -10.76 -7.52 -1.68
C ASP A 90 -10.15 -6.17 -1.27
N LEU A 91 -8.85 -5.99 -1.52
CA LEU A 91 -8.12 -4.78 -1.15
C LEU A 91 -8.52 -3.60 -2.06
N GLY A 92 -8.57 -2.39 -1.50
CA GLY A 92 -8.83 -1.19 -2.27
C GLY A 92 -7.57 -0.56 -2.85
N ALA A 93 -7.79 0.45 -3.69
CA ALA A 93 -6.74 1.13 -4.43
C ALA A 93 -5.58 1.63 -3.54
N SER A 94 -5.86 2.26 -2.40
CA SER A 94 -4.82 2.79 -1.51
C SER A 94 -3.84 1.74 -1.00
N CYS A 95 -4.30 0.51 -0.77
CA CYS A 95 -3.42 -0.60 -0.39
C CYS A 95 -2.56 -1.04 -1.60
N ILE A 96 -3.17 -1.15 -2.78
CA ILE A 96 -2.48 -1.51 -4.03
C ILE A 96 -1.47 -0.45 -4.47
N ASP A 97 -1.71 0.82 -4.15
CA ASP A 97 -0.79 1.92 -4.46
C ASP A 97 0.59 1.70 -3.81
N ILE A 98 0.66 1.02 -2.66
CA ILE A 98 1.94 0.62 -2.03
C ILE A 98 2.72 -0.31 -2.96
N TYR A 99 2.03 -1.32 -3.51
CA TYR A 99 2.63 -2.28 -4.44
C TYR A 99 3.09 -1.60 -5.73
N LEU A 100 2.26 -0.69 -6.27
CA LEU A 100 2.59 0.05 -7.48
C LEU A 100 3.84 0.92 -7.29
N VAL A 101 3.99 1.59 -6.14
CA VAL A 101 5.21 2.35 -5.79
C VAL A 101 6.43 1.44 -5.74
N ALA A 102 6.33 0.29 -5.08
CA ALA A 102 7.40 -0.69 -4.99
C ALA A 102 7.81 -1.21 -6.38
N TYR A 103 6.82 -1.68 -7.15
CA TYR A 103 7.02 -2.23 -8.50
C TYR A 103 7.74 -1.25 -9.40
N VAL A 104 7.28 0.01 -9.43
CA VAL A 104 7.91 1.03 -10.27
C VAL A 104 9.34 1.31 -9.82
N THR A 105 9.55 1.42 -8.51
CA THR A 105 10.87 1.75 -7.97
C THR A 105 11.89 0.67 -8.28
N GLU A 106 11.52 -0.60 -8.10
CA GLU A 106 12.40 -1.73 -8.36
C GLU A 106 12.63 -1.99 -9.87
N THR A 107 11.68 -1.61 -10.72
CA THR A 107 11.73 -1.92 -12.16
C THR A 107 12.30 -0.78 -13.00
N PHE A 108 11.94 0.47 -12.68
CA PHE A 108 12.24 1.65 -13.50
C PHE A 108 13.12 2.68 -12.77
N GLY A 109 13.24 2.58 -11.44
CA GLY A 109 14.08 3.44 -10.62
C GLY A 109 13.30 4.29 -9.61
N VAL A 110 14.05 4.87 -8.67
CA VAL A 110 13.52 5.66 -7.55
C VAL A 110 13.01 7.04 -8.01
N GLY A 111 12.04 7.57 -7.27
CA GLY A 111 11.64 8.97 -7.36
C GLY A 111 10.28 9.22 -8.00
N LYS A 112 9.70 10.38 -7.67
CA LYS A 112 8.35 10.76 -8.07
C LYS A 112 8.20 10.89 -9.59
N ASP A 113 9.19 11.45 -10.26
CA ASP A 113 9.09 11.73 -11.70
C ASP A 113 9.09 10.43 -12.52
N VAL A 114 9.96 9.48 -12.18
CA VAL A 114 9.96 8.11 -12.74
C VAL A 114 8.59 7.45 -12.56
N PHE A 115 7.99 7.63 -11.38
CA PHE A 115 6.66 7.11 -11.10
C PHE A 115 5.55 7.73 -11.94
N ILE A 116 5.55 9.05 -12.08
CA ILE A 116 4.55 9.74 -12.90
C ILE A 116 4.67 9.33 -14.37
N ASP A 117 5.90 9.20 -14.87
CA ASP A 117 6.16 8.78 -16.25
C ASP A 117 5.69 7.35 -16.49
N TYR A 118 5.90 6.45 -15.53
CA TYR A 118 5.35 5.09 -15.60
C TYR A 118 3.80 5.10 -15.62
N VAL A 119 3.15 5.80 -14.69
CA VAL A 119 1.68 5.86 -14.61
C VAL A 119 1.06 6.39 -15.91
N LYS A 120 1.71 7.36 -16.56
CA LYS A 120 1.28 7.90 -17.87
C LYS A 120 1.49 6.89 -18.99
N SER A 121 2.69 6.32 -19.10
CA SER A 121 3.05 5.41 -20.20
C SER A 121 2.32 4.07 -20.14
N ALA A 122 2.02 3.57 -18.94
CA ALA A 122 1.21 2.37 -18.72
C ALA A 122 -0.31 2.62 -18.90
N GLY A 123 -0.75 3.87 -19.12
CA GLY A 123 -2.17 4.19 -19.35
C GLY A 123 -3.06 4.17 -18.10
N ILE A 124 -2.46 4.07 -16.91
CA ILE A 124 -3.17 4.06 -15.62
C ILE A 124 -3.90 5.39 -15.39
N SER A 125 -3.22 6.51 -15.68
CA SER A 125 -3.81 7.84 -15.67
C SER A 125 -3.02 8.81 -16.53
N THR A 126 -3.74 9.65 -17.28
CA THR A 126 -3.15 10.77 -18.04
C THR A 126 -3.04 12.07 -17.23
N LYS A 127 -3.56 12.09 -16.00
CA LYS A 127 -3.59 13.28 -15.12
C LYS A 127 -2.47 13.24 -14.09
N ASP A 128 -1.61 14.27 -14.11
CA ASP A 128 -0.46 14.43 -13.20
C ASP A 128 -0.87 14.47 -11.72
N ASN A 129 -2.00 15.11 -11.42
CA ASN A 129 -2.53 15.19 -10.06
C ASN A 129 -2.94 13.81 -9.52
N THR A 130 -3.48 12.95 -10.39
CA THR A 130 -3.82 11.58 -10.04
C THR A 130 -2.55 10.78 -9.76
N ALA A 131 -1.59 10.79 -10.68
CA ALA A 131 -0.31 10.09 -10.50
C ALA A 131 0.45 10.55 -9.25
N SER A 132 0.46 11.86 -8.98
CA SER A 132 1.04 12.44 -7.76
C SER A 132 0.32 11.98 -6.49
N ALA A 133 -1.01 11.81 -6.53
CA ALA A 133 -1.78 11.32 -5.40
C ALA A 133 -1.52 9.83 -5.13
N ILE A 134 -1.45 8.99 -6.18
CA ILE A 134 -1.06 7.58 -6.07
C ILE A 134 0.30 7.48 -5.36
N TRP A 135 1.31 8.17 -5.90
CA TRP A 135 2.66 8.18 -5.33
C TRP A 135 2.65 8.60 -3.86
N LYS A 136 1.96 9.70 -3.54
CA LYS A 136 1.94 10.25 -2.18
C LYS A 136 1.26 9.30 -1.19
N VAL A 137 0.14 8.68 -1.57
CA VAL A 137 -0.60 7.76 -0.70
C VAL A 137 0.17 6.45 -0.54
N GLY A 138 0.49 5.77 -1.65
CA GLY A 138 1.18 4.49 -1.64
C GLY A 138 2.53 4.56 -0.93
N LYS A 139 3.30 5.64 -1.15
CA LYS A 139 4.57 5.83 -0.45
C LYS A 139 4.39 6.09 1.04
N ALA A 140 3.48 6.98 1.42
CA ALA A 140 3.27 7.31 2.83
C ALA A 140 2.76 6.12 3.63
N ASP A 141 1.81 5.35 3.08
CA ASP A 141 1.26 4.17 3.74
C ASP A 141 2.29 3.03 3.77
N GLY A 142 3.05 2.83 2.69
CA GLY A 142 4.14 1.86 2.67
C GLY A 142 5.26 2.17 3.65
N ILE A 143 5.63 3.45 3.83
CA ILE A 143 6.60 3.87 4.86
C ILE A 143 6.02 3.63 6.26
N TYR A 144 4.75 3.99 6.48
CA TYR A 144 4.09 3.81 7.78
C TYR A 144 4.04 2.33 8.20
N LEU A 145 3.75 1.42 7.26
CA LEU A 145 3.74 -0.02 7.49
C LEU A 145 5.15 -0.64 7.58
N GLY A 146 6.22 0.13 7.38
CA GLY A 146 7.59 -0.36 7.36
C GLY A 146 7.95 -1.17 6.09
N LEU A 147 7.13 -1.09 5.05
CA LEU A 147 7.28 -1.81 3.79
C LEU A 147 8.23 -1.13 2.81
N LEU A 148 8.25 0.21 2.83
CA LEU A 148 9.04 1.04 1.90
C LEU A 148 10.02 1.96 2.64
N ASN A 149 11.11 2.30 1.95
CA ASN A 149 12.01 3.38 2.34
C ASN A 149 11.46 4.76 1.91
N GLY A 150 12.12 5.84 2.35
CA GLY A 150 11.69 7.22 2.07
C GLY A 150 11.64 7.60 0.57
N ASP A 151 12.41 6.90 -0.25
CA ASP A 151 12.50 7.06 -1.71
C ASP A 151 11.53 6.16 -2.50
N GLY A 152 10.81 5.26 -1.82
CA GLY A 152 9.87 4.31 -2.44
C GLY A 152 10.45 2.91 -2.69
N SER A 153 11.75 2.68 -2.45
CA SER A 153 12.37 1.36 -2.58
C SER A 153 11.88 0.39 -1.51
N ILE A 154 11.96 -0.91 -1.78
CA ILE A 154 11.52 -1.94 -0.84
C ILE A 154 12.38 -1.93 0.44
N ARG A 155 11.70 -1.93 1.59
CA ARG A 155 12.32 -2.12 2.92
C ARG A 155 12.06 -3.52 3.46
N ASP A 156 10.84 -4.04 3.32
CA ASP A 156 10.46 -5.38 3.77
C ASP A 156 10.26 -6.33 2.59
N ILE A 157 11.37 -6.92 2.15
CA ILE A 157 11.40 -7.87 1.03
C ILE A 157 10.50 -9.09 1.30
N ASN A 158 10.46 -9.57 2.56
CA ASN A 158 9.70 -10.76 2.91
C ASN A 158 8.19 -10.54 2.81
N PHE A 159 7.71 -9.35 3.14
CA PHE A 159 6.31 -8.98 2.93
C PHE A 159 5.93 -9.06 1.45
N PHE A 160 6.66 -8.37 0.57
CA PHE A 160 6.33 -8.35 -0.86
C PHE A 160 6.39 -9.75 -1.47
N ARG A 161 7.38 -10.57 -1.08
CA ARG A 161 7.48 -11.98 -1.50
C ARG A 161 6.23 -12.78 -1.14
N GLN A 162 5.77 -12.68 0.11
CA GLN A 162 4.55 -13.35 0.56
C GLN A 162 3.31 -12.82 -0.16
N TRP A 163 3.25 -11.50 -0.37
CA TRP A 163 2.11 -10.85 -0.99
C TRP A 163 1.96 -11.24 -2.47
N THR A 164 3.07 -11.33 -3.20
CA THR A 164 3.07 -11.75 -4.61
C THR A 164 3.03 -13.27 -4.79
N LYS A 165 3.37 -14.04 -3.75
CA LYS A 165 3.65 -15.49 -3.84
C LYS A 165 4.78 -15.80 -4.83
N THR A 166 5.75 -14.90 -4.98
CA THR A 166 6.93 -15.11 -5.84
C THR A 166 8.08 -15.73 -5.05
N GLU A 167 8.91 -16.56 -5.67
CA GLU A 167 10.16 -17.07 -5.08
C GLU A 167 11.34 -16.10 -5.30
N PHE A 168 12.46 -16.30 -4.59
CA PHE A 168 13.67 -15.51 -4.80
C PHE A 168 14.27 -15.77 -6.18
N VAL A 169 14.82 -14.72 -6.80
CA VAL A 169 15.70 -14.86 -7.97
C VAL A 169 17.13 -14.58 -7.49
N LEU A 170 18.01 -15.56 -7.69
CA LEU A 170 19.44 -15.48 -7.37
C LEU A 170 20.21 -14.66 -8.40
#